data_AF-A0A931Y8S9-F1
#
_entry.id   AF-A0A931Y8S9-F1
#
_cell.length_a   1.000
_cell.length_b   1.000
_cell.length_c   1.000
_cell.angle_alpha   90.00
_cell.angle_beta   90.00
_cell.angle_gamma   90.00
#
_symmetry.space_group_name_H-M   'P 1'
#
loop_
_entity.id
_entity.type
_entity.pdbx_description
1 polymer ?
#
loop_
_entity_poly.entity_id
_entity_poly.type
_entity_poly.pdbx_seq_one_letter_code
_entity_poly.pdbx_strand_id
1 'polypeptide(L)'
;MQVKDKIITAKFTGAEELTSALKALIENGYKVVDVHSPHPLVGIEDIIGRRESPVRFWSFIGGIIGLAAGFGLTIWMSLDWPHFTGGKPIVSLPPFLIIAFELTLLFGALGTIIGFALHSRLPSIMKKQSLTGDQFGLSIIVEIDKIKSIESLLSSLGALEISVDDWNGTLLKHLPKPTPTRVGKPVGGGFIRTDAGLINQAPTILKFRLTFIVMAMLGIISFLIGISGAGAHRTWQIYLVNLLYWTGISLGGVLFTAIIVITKAEWTKELKIIGMRFFPFIPLSLILFLLTYFGREDIFPWVNLDIGEKGKFLNIPFLYIRNIFRWAILSILSWIFIRNFYRHTNTKNLDLTMTATILIIIFMFAFSFIGIDLVMGLSPEWVSTLFGGYFAIGAFYNALAFIMLWTLVFRVKASDSELADMGKLIFGFSLFWASLFWAQYLVIWYGNIPEETGFFYSRLNVVPWKLLSWTVIVLNFFLPFLLLLGRYAKANRGILFVASTSITLGFFIERFILIVPSISAKPSFGVIELLVSIGFLGVFLCGIYVLDKRKFLKYTKVI
;
A
#
# COMPACT_ATOMS: atom_id res chain seq x y z
N MET A 1 -30.21 20.67 -49.34
CA MET A 1 -28.93 19.94 -49.21
C MET A 1 -29.29 18.49 -48.96
N GLN A 2 -29.17 17.61 -49.96
CA GLN A 2 -29.49 16.18 -49.79
C GLN A 2 -28.56 15.58 -48.74
N VAL A 3 -29.15 14.99 -47.69
CA VAL A 3 -28.43 14.26 -46.64
C VAL A 3 -27.77 13.06 -47.31
N LYS A 4 -26.44 13.09 -47.52
CA LYS A 4 -25.69 12.05 -48.25
C LYS A 4 -25.46 10.77 -47.45
N ASP A 5 -25.59 10.84 -46.13
CA ASP A 5 -25.25 9.76 -45.21
C ASP A 5 -26.52 9.33 -44.46
N LYS A 6 -26.68 8.03 -44.23
CA LYS A 6 -27.75 7.46 -43.38
C LYS A 6 -27.11 6.76 -42.19
N ILE A 7 -27.84 6.64 -41.08
CA ILE A 7 -27.43 5.79 -39.96
C ILE A 7 -28.20 4.48 -40.01
N ILE A 8 -27.48 3.36 -40.00
CA ILE A 8 -28.06 2.02 -39.91
C ILE A 8 -27.83 1.53 -38.49
N THR A 9 -28.92 1.15 -37.82
CA THR A 9 -28.88 0.52 -36.50
C THR A 9 -29.29 -0.94 -36.63
N ALA A 10 -28.42 -1.86 -36.23
CA ALA A 10 -28.69 -3.30 -36.18
C ALA A 10 -28.80 -3.79 -34.74
N LYS A 11 -29.76 -4.68 -34.49
CA LYS A 11 -29.95 -5.34 -33.19
C LYS A 11 -29.56 -6.82 -33.25
N PHE A 12 -28.91 -7.30 -32.19
CA PHE A 12 -28.45 -8.69 -32.03
C PHE A 12 -28.91 -9.27 -30.69
N THR A 13 -29.07 -10.60 -30.64
CA THR A 13 -29.40 -11.36 -29.43
C THR A 13 -28.17 -11.73 -28.61
N GLY A 14 -27.05 -11.98 -29.27
CA GLY A 14 -25.83 -12.48 -28.66
C GLY A 14 -24.66 -11.50 -28.72
N ALA A 15 -23.82 -11.52 -27.68
CA ALA A 15 -22.57 -10.79 -27.63
C ALA A 15 -21.56 -11.26 -28.71
N GLU A 16 -21.57 -12.54 -29.08
CA GLU A 16 -20.69 -13.10 -30.12
C GLU A 16 -21.07 -12.61 -31.53
N GLU A 17 -22.36 -12.52 -31.81
CA GLU A 17 -22.92 -11.99 -33.06
C GLU A 17 -22.52 -10.52 -33.22
N LEU A 18 -22.73 -9.72 -32.17
CA LEU A 18 -22.29 -8.31 -32.14
C LEU A 18 -20.78 -8.18 -32.39
N THR A 19 -19.96 -8.99 -31.71
CA THR A 19 -18.49 -8.93 -31.85
C THR A 19 -18.02 -9.32 -33.25
N SER A 20 -18.69 -10.29 -33.87
CA SER A 20 -18.39 -10.74 -35.24
C SER A 20 -18.81 -9.70 -36.26
N ALA A 21 -20.00 -9.10 -36.11
CA ALA A 21 -20.47 -7.99 -36.92
C ALA A 21 -19.51 -6.78 -36.85
N LEU A 22 -19.07 -6.44 -35.63
CA LEU A 22 -18.13 -5.35 -35.40
C LEU A 22 -16.80 -5.56 -36.12
N LYS A 23 -16.22 -6.77 -36.04
CA LYS A 23 -14.97 -7.11 -36.74
C LYS A 23 -15.13 -7.03 -38.25
N ALA A 24 -16.19 -7.64 -38.79
CA ALA A 24 -16.46 -7.64 -40.23
C ALA A 24 -16.63 -6.21 -40.78
N LEU A 25 -17.31 -5.33 -40.05
CA LEU A 25 -17.48 -3.94 -40.48
C LEU A 25 -16.17 -3.15 -40.49
N ILE A 26 -15.32 -3.35 -39.48
CA ILE A 26 -14.02 -2.68 -39.39
C ILE A 26 -13.04 -3.21 -40.44
N GLU A 27 -13.03 -4.53 -40.70
CA GLU A 27 -12.23 -5.14 -41.77
C GLU A 27 -12.63 -4.61 -43.15
N ASN A 28 -13.93 -4.33 -43.36
CA ASN A 28 -14.44 -3.70 -44.57
C ASN A 28 -14.31 -2.16 -44.60
N GLY A 29 -13.65 -1.56 -43.60
CA GLY A 29 -13.34 -0.12 -43.57
C GLY A 29 -14.50 0.79 -43.17
N TYR A 30 -15.59 0.26 -42.60
CA TYR A 30 -16.72 1.05 -42.16
C TYR A 30 -16.51 1.68 -40.79
N LYS A 31 -16.99 2.92 -40.61
CA LYS A 31 -16.83 3.68 -39.36
C LYS A 31 -18.00 3.41 -38.42
N VAL A 32 -17.73 2.64 -37.36
CA VAL A 32 -18.69 2.38 -36.27
C VAL A 32 -18.87 3.62 -35.40
N VAL A 33 -20.12 4.03 -35.18
CA VAL A 33 -20.46 5.25 -34.43
C VAL A 33 -20.66 4.94 -32.95
N ASP A 34 -21.49 3.94 -32.67
CA ASP A 34 -21.86 3.57 -31.31
C ASP A 34 -22.18 2.07 -31.21
N VAL A 35 -21.94 1.51 -30.03
CA VAL A 35 -22.22 0.11 -29.69
C VAL A 35 -22.91 0.08 -28.35
N HIS A 36 -24.13 -0.48 -28.33
CA HIS A 36 -24.93 -0.63 -27.13
C HIS A 36 -24.88 -2.07 -26.65
N SER A 37 -24.60 -2.25 -25.37
CA SER A 37 -24.61 -3.54 -24.71
C SER A 37 -25.24 -3.41 -23.33
N PRO A 38 -26.10 -4.35 -22.90
CA PRO A 38 -26.73 -4.31 -21.59
C PRO A 38 -25.76 -4.57 -20.44
N HIS A 39 -24.63 -5.22 -20.72
CA HIS A 39 -23.53 -5.40 -19.79
C HIS A 39 -22.17 -5.09 -20.45
N PRO A 40 -21.12 -4.77 -19.68
CA PRO A 40 -19.78 -4.58 -20.24
C PRO A 40 -19.31 -5.84 -20.98
N LEU A 41 -18.84 -5.66 -22.23
CA LEU A 41 -18.26 -6.74 -23.03
C LEU A 41 -16.74 -6.58 -23.09
N VAL A 42 -16.03 -7.58 -22.57
CA VAL A 42 -14.57 -7.60 -22.52
C VAL A 42 -14.01 -7.68 -23.95
N GLY A 43 -13.14 -6.74 -24.33
CA GLY A 43 -12.41 -6.76 -25.60
C GLY A 43 -13.05 -5.99 -26.76
N ILE A 44 -14.28 -5.48 -26.63
CA ILE A 44 -14.88 -4.61 -27.66
C ILE A 44 -14.12 -3.28 -27.80
N GLU A 45 -13.63 -2.74 -26.69
CA GLU A 45 -12.83 -1.50 -26.68
C GLU A 45 -11.52 -1.61 -27.46
N ASP A 46 -10.93 -2.82 -27.53
CA ASP A 46 -9.72 -3.09 -28.31
C ASP A 46 -10.02 -3.14 -29.82
N ILE A 47 -11.29 -3.40 -30.20
CA ILE A 47 -11.75 -3.48 -31.58
C ILE A 47 -12.12 -2.08 -32.12
N ILE A 48 -12.85 -1.27 -31.35
CA ILE A 48 -13.34 0.07 -31.77
C ILE A 48 -12.24 1.15 -31.64
N GLY A 49 -11.21 0.88 -30.85
CA GLY A 49 -10.21 1.87 -30.46
C GLY A 49 -10.70 2.72 -29.28
N ARG A 50 -9.78 3.05 -28.37
CA ARG A 50 -10.12 3.81 -27.16
C ARG A 50 -10.39 5.28 -27.50
N ARG A 51 -11.57 5.77 -27.12
CA ARG A 51 -11.85 7.22 -27.09
C ARG A 51 -11.30 7.80 -25.80
N GLU A 52 -10.36 8.74 -25.91
CA GLU A 52 -9.91 9.49 -24.74
C GLU A 52 -10.98 10.51 -24.36
N SER A 53 -11.39 10.51 -23.09
CA SER A 53 -12.39 11.47 -22.60
C SER A 53 -11.76 12.86 -22.46
N PRO A 54 -12.36 13.90 -23.07
CA PRO A 54 -11.88 15.28 -22.95
C PRO A 54 -11.93 15.82 -21.51
N VAL A 55 -12.69 15.17 -20.61
CA VAL A 55 -12.78 15.54 -19.20
C VAL A 55 -11.40 15.55 -18.53
N ARG A 56 -10.47 14.69 -18.95
CA ARG A 56 -9.10 14.64 -18.40
C ARG A 56 -8.33 15.95 -18.59
N PHE A 57 -8.58 16.66 -19.70
CA PHE A 57 -7.95 17.94 -19.99
C PHE A 57 -8.44 19.03 -19.02
N TRP A 58 -9.73 19.01 -18.67
CA TRP A 58 -10.29 19.91 -17.67
C TRP A 58 -9.75 19.64 -16.27
N SER A 59 -9.57 18.37 -15.89
CA SER A 59 -8.90 18.00 -14.65
C SER A 59 -7.47 18.53 -14.60
N PHE A 60 -6.74 18.46 -15.71
CA PHE A 60 -5.36 18.94 -15.80
C PHE A 60 -5.27 20.47 -15.67
N ILE A 61 -6.12 21.22 -16.40
CA ILE A 61 -6.20 22.68 -16.27
C ILE A 61 -6.57 23.07 -14.85
N GLY A 62 -7.59 22.42 -14.26
CA GLY A 62 -7.98 22.64 -12.88
C GLY A 62 -6.79 22.43 -11.92
N GLY A 63 -6.01 21.37 -12.11
CA GLY A 63 -4.81 21.12 -11.33
C GLY A 63 -3.77 22.25 -11.43
N ILE A 64 -3.46 22.75 -12.63
CA ILE A 64 -2.51 23.86 -12.83
C ILE A 64 -3.00 25.14 -12.14
N ILE A 65 -4.29 25.46 -12.30
CA ILE A 65 -4.91 26.64 -11.65
C ILE A 65 -4.84 26.49 -10.13
N GLY A 66 -5.16 25.32 -9.59
CA GLY A 66 -5.07 25.04 -8.16
C GLY A 66 -3.65 25.19 -7.61
N LEU A 67 -2.65 24.69 -8.34
CA LEU A 67 -1.24 24.82 -7.97
C LEU A 67 -0.81 26.29 -7.92
N ALA A 68 -1.11 27.05 -8.96
CA ALA A 68 -0.80 28.48 -9.04
C ALA A 68 -1.55 29.27 -7.96
N ALA A 69 -2.83 28.98 -7.73
CA ALA A 69 -3.64 29.61 -6.70
C ALA A 69 -3.12 29.31 -5.29
N GLY A 70 -2.66 28.08 -5.02
CA GLY A 70 -2.16 27.72 -3.70
C GLY A 70 -0.82 28.36 -3.35
N PHE A 71 0.12 28.43 -4.29
CA PHE A 71 1.33 29.24 -4.08
C PHE A 71 1.00 30.73 -4.02
N GLY A 72 0.13 31.24 -4.91
CA GLY A 72 -0.27 32.64 -4.92
C GLY A 72 -0.90 33.08 -3.60
N LEU A 73 -1.85 32.30 -3.07
CA LEU A 73 -2.53 32.56 -1.81
C LEU A 73 -1.56 32.59 -0.63
N THR A 74 -0.69 31.58 -0.53
CA THR A 74 0.26 31.47 0.60
C THR A 74 1.33 32.54 0.56
N ILE A 75 1.85 32.87 -0.62
CA ILE A 75 2.80 33.97 -0.81
C ILE A 75 2.14 35.29 -0.46
N TRP A 76 0.94 35.56 -1.00
CA TRP A 76 0.22 36.81 -0.74
C TRP A 76 -0.05 37.00 0.76
N MET A 77 -0.64 36.02 1.44
CA MET A 77 -0.92 36.09 2.87
C MET A 77 0.35 36.26 3.71
N SER A 78 1.45 35.57 3.35
CA SER A 78 2.70 35.66 4.11
C SER A 78 3.40 37.01 3.93
N LEU A 79 3.21 37.67 2.77
CA LEU A 79 3.73 39.01 2.52
C LEU A 79 2.85 40.10 3.15
N ASP A 80 1.53 39.90 3.19
CA ASP A 80 0.57 40.84 3.80
C ASP A 80 0.62 40.81 5.33
N TRP A 81 0.80 39.62 5.92
CA TRP A 81 0.92 39.44 7.37
C TRP A 81 2.21 38.70 7.77
N PRO A 82 3.37 39.36 7.71
CA PRO A 82 4.65 38.73 7.98
C PRO A 82 4.79 38.35 9.46
N HIS A 83 4.85 37.04 9.73
CA HIS A 83 5.16 36.50 11.05
C HIS A 83 6.66 36.26 11.23
N PHE A 84 7.17 36.46 12.45
CA PHE A 84 8.56 36.12 12.81
C PHE A 84 8.75 34.59 12.83
N THR A 85 9.36 34.05 11.78
CA THR A 85 9.58 32.60 11.57
C THR A 85 10.96 32.12 12.02
N GLY A 86 11.50 32.68 13.11
CA GLY A 86 12.75 32.20 13.73
C GLY A 86 13.96 32.12 12.78
N GLY A 87 14.15 33.12 11.91
CA GLY A 87 15.27 33.21 10.96
C GLY A 87 15.01 32.59 9.58
N LYS A 88 13.81 32.09 9.30
CA LYS A 88 13.43 31.53 7.99
C LYS A 88 12.90 32.60 7.04
N PRO A 89 13.01 32.39 5.71
CA PRO A 89 12.39 33.29 4.75
C PRO A 89 10.87 33.33 4.95
N ILE A 90 10.30 34.54 4.84
CA ILE A 90 8.85 34.79 4.91
C ILE A 90 8.11 33.92 3.87
N VAL A 91 8.67 33.84 2.67
CA VAL A 91 8.24 32.91 1.63
C VAL A 91 8.95 31.58 1.85
N SER A 92 8.25 30.66 2.51
CA SER A 92 8.78 29.36 2.91
C SER A 92 8.14 28.24 2.09
N LEU A 93 8.89 27.65 1.17
CA LEU A 93 8.37 26.62 0.26
C LEU A 93 7.81 25.35 0.94
N PRO A 94 8.44 24.79 2.00
CA PRO A 94 7.95 23.55 2.62
C PRO A 94 6.47 23.59 3.06
N PRO A 95 6.00 24.57 3.85
CA PRO A 95 4.58 24.64 4.22
C PRO A 95 3.68 24.96 3.02
N PHE A 96 4.15 25.75 2.06
CA PHE A 96 3.34 26.19 0.92
C PHE A 96 3.02 25.04 -0.02
N LEU A 97 3.92 24.05 -0.15
CA LEU A 97 3.70 22.84 -0.95
C LEU A 97 2.44 22.07 -0.54
N ILE A 98 2.08 22.05 0.75
CA ILE A 98 0.87 21.35 1.22
C ILE A 98 -0.37 22.05 0.71
N ILE A 99 -0.44 23.36 0.93
CA ILE A 99 -1.59 24.16 0.51
C ILE A 99 -1.72 24.15 -1.00
N ALA A 100 -0.59 24.25 -1.72
CA ALA A 100 -0.54 24.12 -3.17
C ALA A 100 -1.01 22.73 -3.65
N PHE A 101 -0.61 21.65 -2.97
CA PHE A 101 -1.06 20.30 -3.27
C PHE A 101 -2.57 20.11 -3.04
N GLU A 102 -3.09 20.53 -1.89
CA GLU A 102 -4.52 20.42 -1.57
C GLU A 102 -5.39 21.23 -2.55
N LEU A 103 -4.96 22.45 -2.89
CA LEU A 103 -5.66 23.26 -3.90
C LEU A 103 -5.54 22.65 -5.30
N THR A 104 -4.42 22.00 -5.64
CA THR A 104 -4.30 21.23 -6.89
C THR A 104 -5.34 20.10 -6.95
N LEU A 105 -5.52 19.34 -5.87
CA LEU A 105 -6.53 18.29 -5.79
C LEU A 105 -7.95 18.84 -5.87
N LEU A 106 -8.24 19.90 -5.11
CA LEU A 106 -9.56 20.55 -5.08
C LEU A 106 -9.95 21.09 -6.46
N PHE A 107 -9.09 21.91 -7.06
CA PHE A 107 -9.36 22.51 -8.37
C PHE A 107 -9.30 21.47 -9.49
N GLY A 108 -8.49 20.42 -9.38
CA GLY A 108 -8.53 19.28 -10.30
C GLY A 108 -9.87 18.54 -10.25
N ALA A 109 -10.41 18.32 -9.06
CA ALA A 109 -11.74 17.72 -8.88
C ALA A 109 -12.85 18.63 -9.42
N LEU A 110 -12.83 19.93 -9.09
CA LEU A 110 -13.78 20.92 -9.62
C LEU A 110 -13.70 21.02 -11.15
N GLY A 111 -12.49 21.04 -11.71
CA GLY A 111 -12.25 21.01 -13.15
C GLY A 111 -12.82 19.75 -13.80
N THR A 112 -12.72 18.60 -13.12
CA THR A 112 -13.34 17.34 -13.58
C THR A 112 -14.86 17.45 -13.62
N ILE A 113 -15.48 18.01 -12.58
CA ILE A 113 -16.93 18.21 -12.50
C ILE A 113 -17.41 19.19 -13.59
N ILE A 114 -16.71 20.30 -13.78
CA ILE A 114 -17.02 21.28 -14.84
C ILE A 114 -16.84 20.64 -16.22
N GLY A 115 -15.73 19.95 -16.45
CA GLY A 115 -15.46 19.24 -17.69
C GLY A 115 -16.54 18.19 -17.99
N PHE A 116 -16.96 17.43 -16.97
CA PHE A 116 -18.09 16.53 -17.08
C PHE A 116 -19.37 17.29 -17.41
N ALA A 117 -19.75 18.33 -16.65
CA ALA A 117 -20.99 19.07 -16.91
C ALA A 117 -21.05 19.69 -18.32
N LEU A 118 -19.92 20.17 -18.86
CA LEU A 118 -19.84 20.74 -20.20
C LEU A 118 -19.89 19.69 -21.33
N HIS A 119 -19.39 18.47 -21.08
CA HIS A 119 -19.30 17.42 -22.10
C HIS A 119 -20.45 16.40 -22.01
N SER A 120 -20.98 16.21 -20.80
CA SER A 120 -22.23 15.53 -20.51
C SER A 120 -23.35 16.42 -20.97
N ARG A 121 -23.58 16.45 -22.28
CA ARG A 121 -24.79 17.01 -22.88
C ARG A 121 -25.97 16.57 -22.01
N LEU A 122 -26.72 17.53 -21.46
CA LEU A 122 -27.94 17.27 -20.72
C LEU A 122 -28.81 16.28 -21.50
N PRO A 123 -29.54 15.38 -20.81
CA PRO A 123 -30.24 14.27 -21.46
C PRO A 123 -31.08 14.77 -22.64
N SER A 124 -30.76 14.24 -23.82
CA SER A 124 -31.55 14.46 -25.03
C SER A 124 -32.98 13.98 -24.77
N ILE A 125 -33.95 14.89 -24.86
CA ILE A 125 -35.39 14.58 -24.81
C ILE A 125 -35.84 13.79 -26.07
N MET A 126 -34.98 13.64 -27.08
CA MET A 126 -35.29 12.82 -28.25
C MET A 126 -35.21 11.32 -27.93
N LYS A 127 -36.23 10.62 -28.44
CA LYS A 127 -36.50 9.17 -28.37
C LYS A 127 -35.23 8.35 -28.14
N LYS A 128 -35.08 7.80 -26.93
CA LYS A 128 -34.26 6.59 -26.71
C LYS A 128 -34.78 5.54 -27.70
N GLN A 129 -33.94 5.10 -28.63
CA GLN A 129 -34.23 3.88 -29.39
C GLN A 129 -34.42 2.76 -28.35
N SER A 130 -35.55 2.07 -28.43
CA SER A 130 -35.89 0.99 -27.50
C SER A 130 -35.05 -0.25 -27.85
N LEU A 131 -33.80 -0.23 -27.39
CA LEU A 131 -33.10 -1.46 -27.06
C LEU A 131 -33.75 -1.97 -25.78
N THR A 132 -34.51 -3.05 -25.89
CA THR A 132 -34.96 -3.82 -24.72
C THR A 132 -33.72 -4.26 -23.94
N GLY A 133 -33.83 -4.39 -22.61
CA GLY A 133 -32.70 -4.60 -21.70
C GLY A 133 -31.83 -5.83 -21.97
N ASP A 134 -32.23 -6.69 -22.92
CA ASP A 134 -31.56 -7.94 -23.27
C ASP A 134 -30.96 -7.93 -24.70
N GLN A 135 -30.99 -6.80 -25.40
CA GLN A 135 -30.54 -6.70 -26.80
C GLN A 135 -29.24 -5.91 -26.96
N PHE A 136 -28.42 -6.36 -27.91
CA PHE A 136 -27.17 -5.71 -28.31
C PHE A 136 -27.44 -4.83 -29.54
N GLY A 137 -26.89 -3.61 -29.57
CA GLY A 137 -27.13 -2.64 -30.64
C GLY A 137 -25.84 -2.16 -31.29
N LEU A 138 -25.87 -1.95 -32.61
CA LEU A 138 -24.74 -1.48 -33.40
C LEU A 138 -25.19 -0.39 -34.36
N SER A 139 -24.54 0.77 -34.33
CA SER A 139 -24.89 1.93 -35.16
C SER A 139 -23.73 2.34 -36.06
N ILE A 140 -23.98 2.42 -37.37
CA ILE A 140 -22.98 2.75 -38.39
C ILE A 140 -23.48 3.84 -39.35
N ILE A 141 -22.55 4.68 -39.84
CA ILE A 141 -22.86 5.68 -40.88
C ILE A 141 -22.50 5.09 -42.24
N VAL A 142 -23.43 5.20 -43.19
CA VAL A 142 -23.34 4.58 -44.51
C VAL A 142 -23.78 5.56 -45.58
N GLU A 143 -23.05 5.60 -46.69
CA GLU A 143 -23.46 6.31 -47.91
C GLU A 143 -24.72 5.65 -48.50
N ILE A 144 -25.63 6.45 -49.06
CA ILE A 144 -26.92 5.95 -49.60
C ILE A 144 -26.76 4.75 -50.55
N ASP A 145 -25.70 4.75 -51.35
CA ASP A 145 -25.46 3.72 -52.38
C ASP A 145 -25.05 2.35 -51.81
N LYS A 146 -24.65 2.28 -50.54
CA LYS A 146 -24.14 1.06 -49.87
C LYS A 146 -25.12 0.42 -48.89
N ILE A 147 -26.31 1.01 -48.71
CA ILE A 147 -27.30 0.56 -47.73
C ILE A 147 -27.66 -0.92 -47.92
N LYS A 148 -28.05 -1.33 -49.13
CA LYS A 148 -28.48 -2.71 -49.42
C LYS A 148 -27.37 -3.75 -49.19
N SER A 149 -26.12 -3.39 -49.49
CA SER A 149 -24.97 -4.28 -49.27
C SER A 149 -24.75 -4.51 -47.78
N ILE A 150 -24.90 -3.46 -46.97
CA ILE A 150 -24.68 -3.56 -45.53
C ILE A 150 -25.86 -4.23 -44.82
N GLU A 151 -27.10 -4.00 -45.26
CA GLU A 151 -28.26 -4.78 -44.79
C GLU A 151 -28.04 -6.27 -45.02
N SER A 152 -27.60 -6.67 -46.21
CA SER A 152 -27.31 -8.08 -46.51
C SER A 152 -26.18 -8.66 -45.66
N LEU A 153 -25.12 -7.88 -45.40
CA LEU A 153 -24.01 -8.28 -44.53
C LEU A 153 -24.47 -8.45 -43.08
N LEU A 154 -25.20 -7.49 -42.54
CA LEU A 154 -25.70 -7.53 -41.15
C LEU A 154 -26.71 -8.66 -40.95
N SER A 155 -27.60 -8.90 -41.91
CA SER A 155 -28.51 -10.06 -41.89
C SER A 155 -27.76 -11.38 -41.93
N SER A 156 -26.68 -11.49 -42.74
CA SER A 156 -25.85 -12.70 -42.77
C SER A 156 -25.11 -12.98 -41.45
N LEU A 157 -24.92 -11.94 -40.63
CA LEU A 157 -24.23 -11.98 -39.34
C LEU A 157 -25.20 -12.06 -38.14
N GLY A 158 -26.50 -12.31 -38.39
CA GLY A 158 -27.49 -12.57 -37.36
C GLY A 158 -28.22 -11.34 -36.81
N ALA A 159 -28.27 -10.22 -37.56
CA ALA A 159 -29.07 -9.07 -37.15
C ALA A 159 -30.58 -9.39 -37.16
N LEU A 160 -31.26 -9.17 -36.04
CA LEU A 160 -32.70 -9.42 -35.85
C LEU A 160 -33.57 -8.32 -36.45
N GLU A 161 -33.13 -7.08 -36.30
CA GLU A 161 -33.84 -5.89 -36.75
C GLU A 161 -32.80 -4.89 -37.24
N ILE A 162 -33.03 -4.35 -38.44
CA ILE A 162 -32.18 -3.33 -39.06
C ILE A 162 -33.08 -2.12 -39.34
N SER A 163 -32.75 -0.97 -38.75
CA SER A 163 -33.45 0.29 -38.98
C SER A 163 -32.53 1.30 -39.66
N VAL A 164 -33.05 2.01 -40.66
CA VAL A 164 -32.31 3.04 -41.40
C VAL A 164 -32.94 4.40 -41.13
N ASP A 165 -32.20 5.28 -40.46
CA ASP A 165 -32.64 6.62 -40.10
C ASP A 165 -31.81 7.71 -40.83
N ASP A 166 -32.38 8.91 -40.94
CA ASP A 166 -31.70 10.08 -41.50
C ASP A 166 -30.56 10.57 -40.60
N TRP A 167 -29.36 10.71 -41.15
CA TRP A 167 -28.21 11.22 -40.39
C TRP A 167 -28.12 12.75 -40.49
N ASN A 168 -28.54 13.46 -39.44
CA ASN A 168 -28.58 14.93 -39.42
C ASN A 168 -27.21 15.63 -39.24
N GLY A 169 -26.08 14.93 -39.38
CA GLY A 169 -24.74 15.56 -39.45
C GLY A 169 -24.23 16.25 -38.17
N THR A 170 -25.03 16.38 -37.11
CA THR A 170 -24.71 17.14 -35.89
C THR A 170 -23.81 16.41 -34.90
N LEU A 171 -23.44 15.16 -35.16
CA LEU A 171 -22.83 14.29 -34.15
C LEU A 171 -21.31 14.07 -34.29
N LEU A 172 -20.63 14.54 -35.34
CA LEU A 172 -19.25 14.10 -35.60
C LEU A 172 -18.26 15.13 -36.17
N LYS A 173 -18.61 16.41 -36.32
CA LYS A 173 -17.67 17.43 -36.86
C LYS A 173 -16.47 17.76 -35.96
N HIS A 174 -16.43 17.30 -34.71
CA HIS A 174 -15.34 17.56 -33.76
C HIS A 174 -14.68 16.30 -33.19
N LEU A 175 -14.86 15.14 -33.84
CA LEU A 175 -14.32 13.89 -33.32
C LEU A 175 -12.86 13.70 -33.80
N PRO A 176 -11.87 13.65 -32.88
CA PRO A 176 -10.48 13.42 -33.25
C PRO A 176 -10.32 12.04 -33.92
N LYS A 177 -9.45 11.96 -34.92
CA LYS A 177 -9.17 10.72 -35.65
C LYS A 177 -8.64 9.65 -34.68
N PRO A 178 -9.12 8.40 -34.74
CA PRO A 178 -8.57 7.31 -33.94
C PRO A 178 -7.11 7.05 -34.36
N THR A 179 -6.20 7.04 -33.38
CA THR A 179 -4.80 6.68 -33.59
C THR A 179 -4.67 5.15 -33.56
N PRO A 180 -4.04 4.50 -34.56
CA PRO A 180 -3.92 3.04 -34.56
C PRO A 180 -2.92 2.59 -33.49
N THR A 181 -3.40 1.96 -32.42
CA THR A 181 -2.57 1.27 -31.43
C THR A 181 -2.33 -0.19 -31.82
N ARG A 182 -1.07 -0.63 -31.76
CA ARG A 182 -0.66 -2.03 -31.98
C ARG A 182 -1.43 -2.97 -31.06
N VAL A 183 -2.13 -3.93 -31.67
CA VAL A 183 -2.87 -5.01 -31.01
C VAL A 183 -1.91 -5.86 -30.18
N GLY A 184 -2.05 -5.83 -28.85
CA GLY A 184 -1.42 -6.80 -27.96
C GLY A 184 -2.17 -8.13 -27.98
N LYS A 185 -1.44 -9.25 -27.91
CA LYS A 185 -2.02 -10.61 -27.97
C LYS A 185 -3.08 -10.85 -26.88
N PRO A 186 -4.13 -11.64 -27.16
CA PRO A 186 -5.18 -11.96 -26.19
C PRO A 186 -4.62 -12.83 -25.06
N VAL A 187 -4.88 -12.43 -23.82
CA VAL A 187 -4.62 -13.23 -22.62
C VAL A 187 -5.76 -14.24 -22.49
N GLY A 188 -5.44 -15.52 -22.67
CA GLY A 188 -6.41 -16.62 -22.68
C GLY A 188 -7.19 -16.74 -21.37
N GLY A 189 -8.50 -16.87 -21.49
CA GLY A 189 -9.41 -17.19 -20.40
C GLY A 189 -9.21 -18.62 -19.92
N GLY A 190 -8.81 -18.77 -18.66
CA GLY A 190 -8.78 -20.03 -17.94
C GLY A 190 -9.96 -20.13 -16.98
N PHE A 191 -10.90 -21.01 -17.30
CA PHE A 191 -12.05 -21.36 -16.48
C PHE A 191 -11.67 -21.87 -15.08
N ILE A 192 -12.61 -21.65 -14.17
CA ILE A 192 -12.69 -22.05 -12.77
C ILE A 192 -12.22 -23.51 -12.55
N ARG A 193 -11.21 -23.70 -11.69
CA ARG A 193 -10.83 -25.00 -11.12
C ARG A 193 -10.99 -24.99 -9.61
N THR A 194 -11.67 -26.03 -9.15
CA THR A 194 -12.19 -26.30 -7.81
C THR A 194 -11.14 -26.41 -6.71
N ASP A 195 -11.57 -25.98 -5.52
CA ASP A 195 -10.86 -25.93 -4.25
C ASP A 195 -10.49 -27.32 -3.71
N ALA A 196 -9.22 -27.73 -3.80
CA ALA A 196 -8.69 -28.88 -3.04
C ALA A 196 -7.15 -28.94 -2.90
N GLY A 197 -6.42 -27.82 -3.04
CA GLY A 197 -4.95 -27.86 -3.22
C GLY A 197 -4.07 -27.16 -2.16
N LEU A 198 -4.64 -26.49 -1.15
CA LEU A 198 -3.95 -25.36 -0.50
C LEU A 198 -3.20 -25.65 0.82
N ILE A 199 -2.91 -26.92 1.14
CA ILE A 199 -2.21 -27.27 2.39
C ILE A 199 -0.88 -28.05 2.16
N ASN A 200 -0.53 -28.38 0.92
CA ASN A 200 0.63 -29.24 0.62
C ASN A 200 1.91 -28.48 0.18
N GLN A 201 2.11 -27.22 0.59
CA GLN A 201 3.36 -26.48 0.33
C GLN A 201 4.40 -26.52 1.48
N ALA A 202 4.13 -27.30 2.53
CA ALA A 202 5.13 -27.66 3.53
C ALA A 202 6.49 -28.14 2.96
N PRO A 203 6.59 -28.93 1.86
CA PRO A 203 7.86 -29.57 1.50
C PRO A 203 8.97 -28.61 1.03
N THR A 204 8.66 -27.40 0.55
CA THR A 204 9.71 -26.46 0.07
C THR A 204 10.37 -25.69 1.20
N ILE A 205 9.59 -25.23 2.19
CA ILE A 205 10.11 -24.47 3.34
C ILE A 205 10.90 -25.39 4.30
N LEU A 206 10.49 -26.66 4.42
CA LEU A 206 11.19 -27.69 5.21
C LEU A 206 12.66 -27.86 4.81
N LYS A 207 13.01 -27.63 3.53
CA LYS A 207 14.39 -27.75 3.02
C LYS A 207 15.34 -26.69 3.59
N PHE A 208 14.81 -25.53 4.00
CA PHE A 208 15.61 -24.41 4.49
C PHE A 208 15.76 -24.35 6.02
N ARG A 209 15.21 -25.35 6.74
CA ARG A 209 15.24 -25.37 8.21
C ARG A 209 16.65 -25.26 8.79
N LEU A 210 17.61 -26.00 8.22
CA LEU A 210 19.00 -25.96 8.69
C LEU A 210 19.60 -24.57 8.50
N THR A 211 19.35 -23.93 7.36
CA THR A 211 19.80 -22.57 7.07
C THR A 211 19.29 -21.56 8.10
N PHE A 212 18.00 -21.62 8.46
CA PHE A 212 17.42 -20.70 9.45
C PHE A 212 18.02 -20.89 10.84
N ILE A 213 18.28 -22.14 11.24
CA ILE A 213 18.94 -22.45 12.52
C ILE A 213 20.38 -21.95 12.51
N VAL A 214 21.12 -22.15 11.42
CA VAL A 214 22.49 -21.64 11.29
C VAL A 214 22.52 -20.12 11.38
N MET A 215 21.60 -19.42 10.69
CA MET A 215 21.48 -17.96 10.81
C MET A 215 21.23 -17.52 12.26
N ALA A 216 20.27 -18.17 12.94
CA ALA A 216 19.96 -17.87 14.34
C ALA A 216 21.17 -18.10 15.26
N MET A 217 21.87 -19.24 15.12
CA MET A 217 23.06 -19.56 15.91
C MET A 217 24.20 -18.59 15.66
N LEU A 218 24.47 -18.23 14.40
CA LEU A 218 25.49 -17.23 14.05
C LEU A 218 25.20 -15.88 14.70
N GLY A 219 23.94 -15.45 14.72
CA GLY A 219 23.57 -14.21 15.39
C GLY A 219 23.67 -14.27 16.91
N ILE A 220 23.29 -15.37 17.54
CA ILE A 220 23.44 -15.56 19.00
C ILE A 220 24.92 -15.54 19.37
N ILE A 221 25.76 -16.28 18.66
CA ILE A 221 27.21 -16.31 18.90
C ILE A 221 27.80 -14.90 18.70
N SER A 222 27.44 -14.21 17.63
CA SER A 222 27.92 -12.85 17.35
C SER A 222 27.46 -11.84 18.41
N PHE A 223 26.24 -11.99 18.93
CA PHE A 223 25.74 -11.18 20.03
C PHE A 223 26.57 -11.40 21.30
N LEU A 224 26.82 -12.66 21.69
CA LEU A 224 27.62 -12.99 22.88
C LEU A 224 29.07 -12.50 22.77
N ILE A 225 29.66 -12.59 21.57
CA ILE A 225 30.99 -12.02 21.30
C ILE A 225 30.94 -10.48 21.37
N GLY A 226 29.89 -9.87 20.81
CA GLY A 226 29.73 -8.42 20.76
C GLY A 226 29.59 -7.78 22.14
N ILE A 227 28.83 -8.40 23.04
CA ILE A 227 28.64 -7.91 24.42
C ILE A 227 29.84 -8.17 25.34
N SER A 228 30.70 -9.14 25.03
CA SER A 228 31.89 -9.44 25.85
C SER A 228 33.12 -8.60 25.46
N GLY A 229 33.10 -7.97 24.29
CA GLY A 229 34.17 -7.09 23.83
C GLY A 229 33.89 -5.60 24.06
N ALA A 230 34.77 -4.75 23.51
CA ALA A 230 34.62 -3.29 23.51
C ALA A 230 33.41 -2.77 22.70
N GLY A 231 32.64 -3.66 22.07
CA GLY A 231 31.49 -3.35 21.23
C GLY A 231 30.13 -3.52 21.92
N ALA A 232 30.07 -3.66 23.25
CA ALA A 232 28.84 -3.95 23.98
C ALA A 232 27.73 -2.92 23.71
N HIS A 233 28.05 -1.62 23.81
CA HIS A 233 27.14 -0.51 23.53
C HIS A 233 26.47 -0.63 22.16
N ARG A 234 27.29 -0.85 21.12
CA ARG A 234 26.83 -1.00 19.73
C ARG A 234 25.98 -2.25 19.53
N THR A 235 26.34 -3.34 20.20
CA THR A 235 25.65 -4.63 20.12
C THR A 235 24.25 -4.54 20.73
N TRP A 236 24.08 -3.81 21.83
CA TRP A 236 22.76 -3.56 22.43
C TRP A 236 21.89 -2.60 21.61
N GLN A 237 22.49 -1.61 20.95
CA GLN A 237 21.77 -0.72 20.03
C GLN A 237 21.15 -1.50 18.85
N ILE A 238 21.96 -2.31 18.16
CA ILE A 238 21.47 -3.11 17.03
C ILE A 238 20.48 -4.18 17.49
N TYR A 239 20.62 -4.69 18.71
CA TYR A 239 19.67 -5.60 19.32
C TYR A 239 18.29 -4.94 19.46
N LEU A 240 18.22 -3.72 20.01
CA LEU A 240 16.96 -2.98 20.14
C LEU A 240 16.33 -2.66 18.78
N VAL A 241 17.15 -2.25 17.80
CA VAL A 241 16.70 -2.02 16.41
C VAL A 241 16.01 -3.26 15.85
N ASN A 242 16.67 -4.42 15.94
CA ASN A 242 16.11 -5.68 15.44
C ASN A 242 14.87 -6.12 16.23
N LEU A 243 14.89 -6.00 17.57
CA LEU A 243 13.76 -6.33 18.42
C LEU A 243 12.51 -5.57 17.96
N LEU A 244 12.58 -4.24 17.83
CA LEU A 244 11.42 -3.44 17.43
C LEU A 244 11.03 -3.65 15.96
N TYR A 245 12.01 -3.83 15.07
CA TYR A 245 11.76 -4.09 13.65
C TYR A 245 10.99 -5.39 13.43
N TRP A 246 11.48 -6.51 13.97
CA TRP A 246 10.86 -7.82 13.79
C TRP A 246 9.56 -7.96 14.57
N THR A 247 9.46 -7.35 15.75
CA THR A 247 8.19 -7.31 16.50
C THR A 247 7.11 -6.55 15.71
N GLY A 248 7.47 -5.44 15.08
CA GLY A 248 6.57 -4.66 14.23
C GLY A 248 6.05 -5.46 13.02
N ILE A 249 6.93 -6.18 12.32
CA ILE A 249 6.53 -7.06 11.21
C ILE A 249 5.59 -8.17 11.70
N SER A 250 5.91 -8.80 12.82
CA SER A 250 5.09 -9.88 13.38
C SER A 250 3.68 -9.43 13.74
N LEU A 251 3.58 -8.35 14.52
CA LEU A 251 2.28 -7.84 14.94
C LEU A 251 1.50 -7.27 13.76
N GLY A 252 2.16 -6.54 12.85
CA GLY A 252 1.53 -6.02 11.65
C GLY A 252 1.01 -7.12 10.72
N GLY A 253 1.68 -8.27 10.68
CA GLY A 253 1.21 -9.44 9.94
C GLY A 253 -0.08 -10.04 10.50
N VAL A 254 -0.16 -10.19 11.83
CA VAL A 254 -1.40 -10.65 12.49
C VAL A 254 -2.51 -9.61 12.36
N LEU A 255 -2.18 -8.33 12.48
CA LEU A 255 -3.11 -7.22 12.29
C LEU A 255 -3.71 -7.21 10.88
N PHE A 256 -2.91 -7.46 9.85
CA PHE A 256 -3.39 -7.56 8.48
C PHE A 256 -4.48 -8.62 8.37
N THR A 257 -4.25 -9.82 8.93
CA THR A 257 -5.26 -10.87 8.93
C THR A 257 -6.53 -10.47 9.70
N ALA A 258 -6.39 -9.78 10.84
CA ALA A 258 -7.54 -9.29 11.61
C ALA A 258 -8.38 -8.28 10.80
N ILE A 259 -7.74 -7.35 10.09
CA ILE A 259 -8.41 -6.36 9.23
C ILE A 259 -9.17 -7.05 8.09
N ILE A 260 -8.55 -8.04 7.44
CA ILE A 260 -9.20 -8.83 6.38
C ILE A 260 -10.44 -9.57 6.89
N VAL A 261 -10.38 -10.11 8.11
CA VAL A 261 -11.51 -10.81 8.73
C VAL A 261 -12.67 -9.85 9.00
N ILE A 262 -12.41 -8.67 9.55
CA ILE A 262 -13.46 -7.66 9.85
C ILE A 262 -14.09 -7.13 8.57
N THR A 263 -13.27 -6.83 7.57
CA THR A 263 -13.74 -6.32 6.28
C THR A 263 -14.41 -7.39 5.42
N LYS A 264 -14.38 -8.66 5.85
CA LYS A 264 -14.86 -9.83 5.09
C LYS A 264 -14.27 -9.87 3.67
N ALA A 265 -13.02 -9.43 3.53
CA ALA A 265 -12.36 -9.34 2.24
C ALA A 265 -12.04 -10.73 1.68
N GLU A 266 -12.62 -11.06 0.53
CA GLU A 266 -12.42 -12.35 -0.14
C GLU A 266 -11.20 -12.37 -1.07
N TRP A 267 -10.67 -11.22 -1.43
CA TRP A 267 -9.56 -11.06 -2.38
C TRP A 267 -8.18 -11.43 -1.79
N THR A 268 -8.08 -11.81 -0.52
CA THR A 268 -6.80 -12.16 0.15
C THR A 268 -6.82 -13.59 0.68
N LYS A 269 -7.20 -14.59 -0.14
CA LYS A 269 -7.39 -15.96 0.36
C LYS A 269 -6.09 -16.53 0.92
N GLU A 270 -5.01 -16.43 0.14
CA GLU A 270 -3.70 -16.96 0.53
C GLU A 270 -2.91 -16.00 1.43
N LEU A 271 -3.01 -14.71 1.13
CA LEU A 271 -2.20 -13.68 1.77
C LEU A 271 -2.53 -13.51 3.25
N LYS A 272 -3.81 -13.63 3.63
CA LYS A 272 -4.22 -13.54 5.04
C LYS A 272 -3.66 -14.66 5.90
N ILE A 273 -3.35 -15.82 5.31
CA ILE A 273 -2.76 -16.95 6.04
C ILE A 273 -1.28 -16.69 6.34
N ILE A 274 -0.58 -15.99 5.44
CA ILE A 274 0.83 -15.63 5.62
C ILE A 274 1.02 -14.74 6.84
N GLY A 275 0.19 -13.70 7.00
CA GLY A 275 0.29 -12.76 8.12
C GLY A 275 0.26 -13.43 9.50
N MET A 276 -0.61 -14.44 9.68
CA MET A 276 -0.69 -15.20 10.94
C MET A 276 0.56 -16.03 11.23
N ARG A 277 1.32 -16.44 10.20
CA ARG A 277 2.52 -17.26 10.40
C ARG A 277 3.60 -16.52 11.16
N PHE A 278 3.56 -15.19 11.20
CA PHE A 278 4.56 -14.37 11.89
C PHE A 278 4.33 -14.30 13.41
N PHE A 279 3.22 -14.84 13.91
CA PHE A 279 2.87 -14.86 15.33
C PHE A 279 3.93 -15.42 16.30
N PRO A 280 4.69 -16.50 16.02
CA PRO A 280 5.53 -17.14 17.03
C PRO A 280 6.65 -16.23 17.53
N PHE A 281 7.03 -15.24 16.72
CA PHE A 281 8.00 -14.24 17.13
C PHE A 281 7.40 -13.20 18.10
N ILE A 282 6.08 -13.04 18.20
CA ILE A 282 5.44 -12.11 19.15
C ILE A 282 5.71 -12.52 20.61
N PRO A 283 5.33 -13.71 21.11
CA PRO A 283 5.65 -14.10 22.49
C PRO A 283 7.17 -14.25 22.70
N LEU A 284 7.92 -14.63 21.67
CA LEU A 284 9.38 -14.66 21.75
C LEU A 284 9.96 -13.25 21.92
N SER A 285 9.40 -12.24 21.27
CA SER A 285 9.85 -10.85 21.39
C SER A 285 9.66 -10.29 22.79
N LEU A 286 8.70 -10.80 23.58
CA LEU A 286 8.61 -10.48 25.00
C LEU A 286 9.83 -11.00 25.77
N ILE A 287 10.26 -12.24 25.50
CA ILE A 287 11.45 -12.82 26.13
C ILE A 287 12.71 -12.05 25.71
N LEU A 288 12.82 -11.70 24.43
CA LEU A 288 13.91 -10.87 23.92
C LEU A 288 13.88 -9.45 24.51
N PHE A 289 12.69 -8.88 24.74
CA PHE A 289 12.56 -7.61 25.45
C PHE A 289 13.07 -7.72 26.90
N LEU A 290 12.74 -8.79 27.62
CA LEU A 290 13.26 -9.00 28.98
C LEU A 290 14.79 -9.07 29.01
N LEU A 291 15.42 -9.64 27.98
CA LEU A 291 16.88 -9.70 27.87
C LEU A 291 17.52 -8.30 27.84
N THR A 292 16.82 -7.28 27.33
CA THR A 292 17.34 -5.90 27.31
C THR A 292 17.62 -5.35 28.71
N TYR A 293 17.04 -5.93 29.77
CA TYR A 293 17.28 -5.51 31.14
C TYR A 293 18.76 -5.60 31.54
N PHE A 294 19.49 -6.58 30.99
CA PHE A 294 20.92 -6.74 31.23
C PHE A 294 21.77 -5.67 30.52
N GLY A 295 21.28 -5.11 29.41
CA GLY A 295 21.93 -4.03 28.64
C GLY A 295 21.32 -2.66 28.88
N ARG A 296 20.52 -2.46 29.93
CA ARG A 296 19.75 -1.23 30.14
C ARG A 296 20.63 0.03 30.22
N GLU A 297 21.85 -0.09 30.75
CA GLU A 297 22.79 1.03 30.89
C GLU A 297 23.41 1.44 29.54
N ASP A 298 23.56 0.49 28.62
CA ASP A 298 23.97 0.74 27.24
C ASP A 298 22.82 1.28 26.37
N ILE A 299 21.59 0.83 26.64
CA ILE A 299 20.43 1.18 25.81
C ILE A 299 19.86 2.55 26.18
N PHE A 300 19.75 2.86 27.47
CA PHE A 300 19.04 4.03 27.98
C PHE A 300 20.05 5.06 28.53
N PRO A 301 20.34 6.15 27.80
CA PRO A 301 21.38 7.11 28.19
C PRO A 301 21.09 7.84 29.51
N TRP A 302 19.83 7.88 29.94
CA TRP A 302 19.36 8.61 31.11
C TRP A 302 19.36 7.81 32.41
N VAL A 303 19.76 6.53 32.41
CA VAL A 303 19.67 5.65 33.61
C VAL A 303 20.45 6.22 34.80
N ASN A 304 21.54 6.92 34.53
CA ASN A 304 22.41 7.53 35.56
C ASN A 304 22.31 9.06 35.59
N LEU A 305 21.29 9.65 34.94
CA LEU A 305 21.11 11.10 34.85
C LEU A 305 19.84 11.53 35.60
N ASP A 306 19.90 12.70 36.24
CA ASP A 306 18.71 13.34 36.77
C ASP A 306 17.95 14.04 35.62
N ILE A 307 16.83 13.45 35.22
CA ILE A 307 15.94 13.96 34.17
C ILE A 307 14.71 14.70 34.75
N GLY A 308 14.78 15.10 36.03
CA GLY A 308 13.75 15.87 36.72
C GLY A 308 12.41 15.15 36.79
N GLU A 309 11.32 15.88 36.58
CA GLU A 309 9.94 15.37 36.66
C GLU A 309 9.68 14.17 35.73
N LYS A 310 10.38 14.08 34.60
CA LYS A 310 10.26 12.94 33.66
C LYS A 310 10.77 11.64 34.26
N GLY A 311 11.62 11.67 35.28
CA GLY A 311 12.10 10.48 36.00
C GLY A 311 10.99 9.67 36.69
N LYS A 312 9.87 10.31 37.04
CA LYS A 312 8.67 9.61 37.55
C LYS A 312 8.07 8.67 36.51
N PHE A 313 8.16 9.02 35.23
CA PHE A 313 7.68 8.19 34.11
C PHE A 313 8.81 7.33 33.52
N LEU A 314 9.99 7.89 33.30
CA LEU A 314 11.18 7.22 32.77
C LEU A 314 12.08 6.73 33.91
N ASN A 315 11.59 5.72 34.65
CA ASN A 315 12.42 4.92 35.55
C ASN A 315 12.39 3.46 35.11
N ILE A 316 13.48 2.74 35.35
CA ILE A 316 13.66 1.36 34.88
C ILE A 316 12.51 0.44 35.34
N PRO A 317 12.14 0.35 36.64
CA PRO A 317 11.10 -0.58 37.06
C PRO A 317 9.76 -0.31 36.36
N PHE A 318 9.31 0.95 36.35
CA PHE A 318 8.03 1.31 35.74
C PHE A 318 8.03 1.13 34.22
N LEU A 319 9.16 1.40 33.55
CA LEU A 319 9.33 1.20 32.10
C LEU A 319 9.22 -0.27 31.73
N TYR A 320 9.88 -1.16 32.45
CA TYR A 320 9.80 -2.59 32.17
C TYR A 320 8.41 -3.15 32.48
N ILE A 321 7.80 -2.82 33.61
CA ILE A 321 6.46 -3.32 33.99
C ILE A 321 5.41 -2.97 32.93
N ARG A 322 5.34 -1.71 32.49
CA ARG A 322 4.33 -1.29 31.51
C ARG A 322 4.57 -1.87 30.12
N ASN A 323 5.83 -2.07 29.72
CA ASN A 323 6.14 -2.69 28.43
C ASN A 323 5.91 -4.21 28.46
N ILE A 324 6.26 -4.89 29.56
CA ILE A 324 5.92 -6.31 29.76
C ILE A 324 4.41 -6.51 29.64
N PHE A 325 3.61 -5.67 30.31
CA PHE A 325 2.15 -5.73 30.21
C PHE A 325 1.66 -5.59 28.76
N ARG A 326 2.17 -4.60 28.00
CA ARG A 326 1.82 -4.36 26.59
C ARG A 326 2.21 -5.51 25.68
N TRP A 327 3.42 -6.07 25.83
CA TRP A 327 3.83 -7.24 25.05
C TRP A 327 3.02 -8.50 25.42
N ALA A 328 2.72 -8.69 26.70
CA ALA A 328 1.93 -9.82 27.18
C ALA A 328 0.50 -9.77 26.63
N ILE A 329 -0.18 -8.62 26.72
CA ILE A 329 -1.55 -8.47 26.18
C ILE A 329 -1.57 -8.66 24.66
N LEU A 330 -0.58 -8.14 23.93
CA LEU A 330 -0.48 -8.35 22.48
C LEU A 330 -0.24 -9.82 22.12
N SER A 331 0.61 -10.51 22.88
CA SER A 331 0.88 -11.95 22.70
C SER A 331 -0.37 -12.79 22.96
N ILE A 332 -1.07 -12.52 24.05
CA ILE A 332 -2.28 -13.24 24.46
C ILE A 332 -3.41 -13.00 23.45
N LEU A 333 -3.69 -11.74 23.08
CA LEU A 333 -4.76 -11.42 22.13
C LEU A 333 -4.47 -11.99 20.74
N SER A 334 -3.23 -11.91 20.28
CA SER A 334 -2.83 -12.52 19.00
C SER A 334 -3.00 -14.04 19.04
N TRP A 335 -2.66 -14.68 20.16
CA TRP A 335 -2.88 -16.12 20.35
C TRP A 335 -4.36 -16.49 20.34
N ILE A 336 -5.21 -15.76 21.08
CA ILE A 336 -6.66 -15.99 21.12
C ILE A 336 -7.24 -15.84 19.71
N PHE A 337 -6.89 -14.78 19.00
CA PHE A 337 -7.34 -14.55 17.62
C PHE A 337 -6.97 -15.71 16.69
N ILE A 338 -5.70 -16.13 16.70
CA ILE A 338 -5.20 -17.20 15.83
C ILE A 338 -5.79 -18.56 16.22
N ARG A 339 -5.91 -18.86 17.51
CA ARG A 339 -6.56 -20.07 18.02
C ARG A 339 -8.01 -20.13 17.54
N ASN A 340 -8.76 -19.04 17.68
CA ASN A 340 -10.15 -18.97 17.25
C ASN A 340 -10.25 -19.06 15.73
N PHE A 341 -9.35 -18.43 14.98
CA PHE A 341 -9.29 -18.53 13.52
C PHE A 341 -9.16 -19.98 13.04
N TYR A 342 -8.20 -20.73 13.59
CA TYR A 342 -8.00 -22.14 13.21
C TYR A 342 -9.15 -23.06 13.63
N ARG A 343 -9.80 -22.80 14.77
CA ARG A 343 -10.99 -23.55 15.20
C ARG A 343 -12.17 -23.33 14.25
N HIS A 344 -12.43 -22.07 13.89
CA HIS A 344 -13.60 -21.71 13.09
C HIS A 344 -13.41 -21.94 11.59
N THR A 345 -12.19 -22.13 11.09
CA THR A 345 -11.97 -22.52 9.68
C THR A 345 -12.69 -23.83 9.32
N ASN A 346 -12.98 -24.70 10.30
CA ASN A 346 -13.71 -25.96 10.08
C ASN A 346 -15.24 -25.84 10.29
N THR A 347 -15.73 -24.77 10.90
CA THR A 347 -17.16 -24.55 11.17
C THR A 347 -17.67 -23.42 10.28
N LYS A 348 -18.72 -23.65 9.48
CA LYS A 348 -19.23 -22.68 8.48
C LYS A 348 -19.66 -21.30 9.03
N ASN A 349 -19.71 -21.10 10.36
CA ASN A 349 -19.98 -19.82 11.00
C ASN A 349 -18.67 -19.23 11.57
N LEU A 350 -18.18 -18.15 10.93
CA LEU A 350 -16.91 -17.51 11.26
C LEU A 350 -17.16 -16.09 11.76
N ASP A 351 -17.65 -15.95 13.01
CA ASP A 351 -17.69 -14.64 13.66
C ASP A 351 -16.48 -14.44 14.57
N LEU A 352 -15.40 -13.93 13.98
CA LEU A 352 -14.18 -13.54 14.68
C LEU A 352 -14.11 -12.02 14.87
N THR A 353 -15.17 -11.30 14.52
CA THR A 353 -15.18 -9.83 14.39
C THR A 353 -14.79 -9.18 15.70
N MET A 354 -15.37 -9.62 16.82
CA MET A 354 -15.06 -9.05 18.14
C MET A 354 -13.59 -9.22 18.53
N THR A 355 -13.02 -10.42 18.36
CA THR A 355 -11.61 -10.67 18.71
C THR A 355 -10.67 -9.88 17.81
N ALA A 356 -10.97 -9.79 16.52
CA ALA A 356 -10.21 -8.99 15.57
C ALA A 356 -10.27 -7.49 15.91
N THR A 357 -11.45 -6.95 16.25
CA THR A 357 -11.63 -5.53 16.60
C THR A 357 -10.83 -5.18 17.85
N ILE A 358 -10.93 -5.99 18.90
CA ILE A 358 -10.17 -5.78 20.13
C ILE A 358 -8.66 -5.83 19.83
N LEU A 359 -8.21 -6.81 19.05
CA LEU A 359 -6.80 -6.92 18.69
C LEU A 359 -6.30 -5.69 17.93
N ILE A 360 -7.06 -5.17 16.97
CA ILE A 360 -6.67 -3.98 16.20
C ILE A 360 -6.52 -2.76 17.10
N ILE A 361 -7.52 -2.49 17.95
CA ILE A 361 -7.49 -1.33 18.85
C ILE A 361 -6.29 -1.45 19.80
N ILE A 362 -6.15 -2.60 20.48
CA ILE A 362 -5.07 -2.81 21.44
C ILE A 362 -3.70 -2.77 20.76
N PHE A 363 -3.58 -3.31 19.54
CA PHE A 363 -2.34 -3.19 18.76
C PHE A 363 -1.95 -1.74 18.51
N MET A 364 -2.87 -0.94 17.98
CA MET A 364 -2.58 0.45 17.62
C MET A 364 -2.13 1.26 18.82
N PHE A 365 -2.78 1.11 19.98
CA PHE A 365 -2.37 1.81 21.20
C PHE A 365 -1.08 1.24 21.80
N ALA A 366 -1.03 -0.08 22.05
CA ALA A 366 0.09 -0.69 22.75
C ALA A 366 1.40 -0.51 21.98
N PHE A 367 1.40 -0.70 20.66
CA PHE A 367 2.62 -0.55 19.86
C PHE A 367 3.04 0.92 19.69
N SER A 368 2.08 1.86 19.69
CA SER A 368 2.39 3.29 19.76
C SER A 368 3.10 3.66 21.06
N PHE A 369 2.62 3.16 22.21
CA PHE A 369 3.26 3.39 23.50
C PHE A 369 4.61 2.68 23.65
N ILE A 370 4.79 1.53 23.01
CA ILE A 370 6.10 0.87 22.92
C ILE A 370 7.10 1.77 22.16
N GLY A 371 6.69 2.37 21.04
CA GLY A 371 7.50 3.35 20.32
C GLY A 371 7.85 4.57 21.19
N ILE A 372 6.88 5.07 21.95
CA ILE A 372 7.09 6.17 22.90
C ILE A 372 8.15 5.81 23.94
N ASP A 373 8.09 4.64 24.56
CA ASP A 373 9.03 4.29 25.63
C ASP A 373 10.42 3.91 25.13
N LEU A 374 10.50 3.13 24.05
CA LEU A 374 11.75 2.51 23.62
C LEU A 374 12.44 3.25 22.47
N VAL A 375 11.82 4.32 21.95
CA VAL A 375 12.42 5.15 20.91
C VAL A 375 12.38 6.62 21.30
N MET A 376 11.20 7.20 21.55
CA MET A 376 11.12 8.60 22.02
C MET A 376 11.76 8.75 23.40
N GLY A 377 11.57 7.77 24.29
CA GLY A 377 12.16 7.73 25.61
C GLY A 377 13.68 7.69 25.64
N LEU A 378 14.36 7.39 24.52
CA LEU A 378 15.82 7.48 24.42
C LEU A 378 16.32 8.94 24.43
N SER A 379 15.45 9.90 24.08
CA SER A 379 15.75 11.32 24.11
C SER A 379 14.66 12.07 24.89
N PRO A 380 14.75 12.08 26.24
CA PRO A 380 13.70 12.62 27.11
C PRO A 380 13.34 14.07 26.82
N GLU A 381 14.25 14.87 26.26
CA GLU A 381 14.02 16.27 25.88
C GLU A 381 13.01 16.41 24.73
N TRP A 382 12.99 15.44 23.81
CA TRP A 382 12.15 15.46 22.63
C TRP A 382 10.75 14.89 22.91
N VAL A 383 9.72 15.58 22.47
CA VAL A 383 8.33 15.16 22.62
C VAL A 383 7.60 15.34 21.29
N SER A 384 6.80 14.35 20.90
CA SER A 384 5.92 14.43 19.73
C SER A 384 4.66 13.60 19.95
N THR A 385 3.50 14.22 19.80
CA THR A 385 2.20 13.57 19.95
C THR A 385 1.89 12.61 18.80
N LEU A 386 2.39 12.88 17.59
CA LEU A 386 2.15 12.06 16.40
C LEU A 386 3.05 10.81 16.35
N PHE A 387 4.19 10.84 17.06
CA PHE A 387 5.25 9.84 16.89
C PHE A 387 4.80 8.41 17.16
N GLY A 388 4.02 8.17 18.22
CA GLY A 388 3.51 6.84 18.54
C GLY A 388 2.70 6.24 17.39
N GLY A 389 1.74 7.01 16.87
CA GLY A 389 0.90 6.60 15.73
C GLY A 389 1.73 6.38 14.46
N TYR A 390 2.66 7.30 14.17
CA TYR A 390 3.62 7.16 13.07
C TYR A 390 4.41 5.84 13.17
N PHE A 391 4.90 5.50 14.36
CA PHE A 391 5.67 4.28 14.59
C PHE A 391 4.86 3.00 14.37
N ALA A 392 3.61 2.96 14.86
CA ALA A 392 2.71 1.83 14.69
C ALA A 392 2.24 1.64 13.25
N ILE A 393 1.90 2.73 12.55
CA ILE A 393 1.50 2.71 11.14
C ILE A 393 2.69 2.29 10.27
N GLY A 394 3.89 2.77 10.56
CA GLY A 394 5.12 2.32 9.88
C GLY A 394 5.37 0.82 10.05
N ALA A 395 5.15 0.28 11.25
CA ALA A 395 5.26 -1.18 11.46
C ALA A 395 4.22 -1.98 10.65
N PHE A 396 2.98 -1.50 10.57
CA PHE A 396 1.96 -2.13 9.74
C PHE A 396 2.31 -2.06 8.24
N TYR A 397 2.74 -0.89 7.76
CA TYR A 397 3.17 -0.73 6.37
C TYR A 397 4.34 -1.66 6.02
N ASN A 398 5.35 -1.74 6.90
CA ASN A 398 6.45 -2.69 6.75
C ASN A 398 5.96 -4.15 6.70
N ALA A 399 4.99 -4.52 7.53
CA ALA A 399 4.42 -5.86 7.52
C ALA A 399 3.72 -6.19 6.20
N LEU A 400 2.98 -5.26 5.59
CA LEU A 400 2.36 -5.46 4.27
C LEU A 400 3.41 -5.71 3.19
N ALA A 401 4.48 -4.91 3.16
CA ALA A 401 5.60 -5.10 2.27
C ALA A 401 6.29 -6.45 2.50
N PHE A 402 6.45 -6.85 3.76
CA PHE A 402 7.07 -8.13 4.11
C PHE A 402 6.19 -9.34 3.72
N ILE A 403 4.85 -9.25 3.84
CA ILE A 403 3.93 -10.29 3.34
C ILE A 403 4.06 -10.43 1.81
N MET A 404 4.13 -9.31 1.08
CA MET A 404 4.35 -9.33 -0.36
C MET A 404 5.70 -9.96 -0.72
N LEU A 405 6.78 -9.55 -0.05
CA LEU A 405 8.11 -10.10 -0.24
C LEU A 405 8.12 -11.62 0.05
N TRP A 406 7.48 -12.05 1.13
CA TRP A 406 7.32 -13.47 1.47
C TRP A 406 6.61 -14.24 0.34
N THR A 407 5.50 -13.70 -0.15
CA THR A 407 4.69 -14.29 -1.22
C THR A 407 5.54 -14.52 -2.48
N LEU A 408 6.40 -13.54 -2.83
CA LEU A 408 7.25 -13.60 -4.02
C LEU A 408 8.46 -14.52 -3.85
N VAL A 409 9.17 -14.44 -2.72
CA VAL A 409 10.38 -15.24 -2.44
C VAL A 409 10.05 -16.72 -2.33
N PHE A 410 9.00 -17.07 -1.59
CA PHE A 410 8.57 -18.46 -1.43
C PHE A 410 7.62 -18.95 -2.53
N ARG A 411 7.40 -18.12 -3.56
CA ARG A 411 6.55 -18.42 -4.74
C ARG A 411 5.18 -18.97 -4.33
N VAL A 412 4.56 -18.33 -3.34
CA VAL A 412 3.20 -18.69 -2.90
C VAL A 412 2.25 -18.48 -4.08
N LYS A 413 1.30 -19.41 -4.25
CA LYS A 413 0.33 -19.37 -5.36
C LYS A 413 -0.74 -18.30 -5.09
N ALA A 414 -0.38 -17.03 -5.30
CA ALA A 414 -1.32 -15.92 -5.33
C ALA A 414 -1.72 -15.58 -6.78
N SER A 415 -2.98 -15.22 -7.00
CA SER A 415 -3.44 -14.75 -8.30
C SER A 415 -2.92 -13.34 -8.59
N ASP A 416 -2.81 -12.96 -9.86
CA ASP A 416 -2.33 -11.63 -10.24
C ASP A 416 -3.28 -10.52 -9.75
N SER A 417 -4.57 -10.82 -9.53
CA SER A 417 -5.51 -9.90 -8.89
C SER A 417 -5.17 -9.66 -7.42
N GLU A 418 -4.86 -10.72 -6.66
CA GLU A 418 -4.49 -10.60 -5.24
C GLU A 418 -3.20 -9.78 -5.10
N LEU A 419 -2.23 -10.00 -6.01
CA LEU A 419 -0.99 -9.23 -6.07
C LEU A 419 -1.26 -7.76 -6.40
N ALA A 420 -2.14 -7.49 -7.37
CA ALA A 420 -2.52 -6.13 -7.73
C ALA A 420 -3.19 -5.37 -6.58
N ASP A 421 -4.06 -6.03 -5.83
CA ASP A 421 -4.76 -5.42 -4.69
C ASP A 421 -3.83 -5.17 -3.50
N MET A 422 -2.91 -6.09 -3.20
CA MET A 422 -1.82 -5.81 -2.25
C MET A 422 -0.93 -4.66 -2.72
N GLY A 423 -0.62 -4.59 -4.02
CA GLY A 423 0.14 -3.50 -4.61
C GLY A 423 -0.56 -2.14 -4.42
N LYS A 424 -1.89 -2.09 -4.49
CA LYS A 424 -2.68 -0.88 -4.17
C LYS A 424 -2.59 -0.53 -2.69
N LEU A 425 -2.66 -1.51 -1.78
CA LEU A 425 -2.49 -1.27 -0.35
C LEU A 425 -1.10 -0.70 -0.04
N ILE A 426 -0.03 -1.35 -0.52
CA ILE A 426 1.36 -0.91 -0.32
C ILE A 426 1.56 0.51 -0.88
N PHE A 427 1.01 0.81 -2.05
CA PHE A 427 1.04 2.16 -2.62
C PHE A 427 0.28 3.17 -1.75
N GLY A 428 -0.93 2.84 -1.29
CA GLY A 428 -1.71 3.71 -0.41
C GLY A 428 -1.01 3.98 0.92
N PHE A 429 -0.42 2.96 1.54
CA PHE A 429 0.35 3.11 2.78
C PHE A 429 1.67 3.88 2.58
N SER A 430 2.28 3.84 1.39
CA SER A 430 3.44 4.70 1.08
C SER A 430 3.08 6.18 1.15
N LEU A 431 1.92 6.56 0.60
CA LEU A 431 1.40 7.92 0.67
C LEU A 431 1.02 8.27 2.10
N PHE A 432 0.32 7.39 2.80
CA PHE A 432 -0.11 7.63 4.17
C PHE A 432 1.07 7.81 5.15
N TRP A 433 2.10 6.97 5.05
CA TRP A 433 3.31 7.10 5.86
C TRP A 433 4.05 8.41 5.55
N ALA A 434 4.17 8.78 4.27
CA ALA A 434 4.80 10.04 3.87
C ALA A 434 4.02 11.25 4.41
N SER A 435 2.69 11.21 4.39
CA SER A 435 1.85 12.24 4.98
C SER A 435 2.05 12.38 6.49
N LEU A 436 2.17 11.28 7.23
CA LEU A 436 2.43 11.33 8.68
C LEU A 436 3.84 11.85 8.99
N PHE A 437 4.85 11.37 8.27
CA PHE A 437 6.21 11.88 8.38
C PHE A 437 6.24 13.39 8.14
N TRP A 438 5.59 13.84 7.07
CA TRP A 438 5.53 15.24 6.70
C TRP A 438 4.74 16.09 7.71
N ALA A 439 3.59 15.61 8.19
CA ALA A 439 2.81 16.29 9.22
C ALA A 439 3.60 16.48 10.52
N GLN A 440 4.38 15.48 10.93
CA GLN A 440 5.27 15.61 12.10
C GLN A 440 6.42 16.58 11.82
N TYR A 441 7.13 16.38 10.71
CA TYR A 441 8.31 17.16 10.38
C TYR A 441 7.97 18.63 10.18
N LEU A 442 6.90 18.94 9.45
CA LEU A 442 6.52 20.30 9.12
C LEU A 442 6.19 21.10 10.38
N VAL A 443 5.41 20.55 11.32
CA VAL A 443 5.00 21.27 12.53
C VAL A 443 6.22 21.60 13.39
N ILE A 444 7.10 20.62 13.62
CA ILE A 444 8.33 20.82 14.41
C ILE A 444 9.29 21.77 13.69
N TRP A 445 9.46 21.57 12.38
CA TRP A 445 10.27 22.45 11.57
C TRP A 445 9.73 23.87 11.68
N TYR A 446 8.47 24.11 11.32
CA TYR A 446 7.84 25.43 11.29
C TYR A 446 7.87 26.13 12.65
N GLY A 447 7.48 25.44 13.72
CA GLY A 447 7.50 25.99 15.09
C GLY A 447 8.90 26.36 15.58
N ASN A 448 9.94 25.67 15.09
CA ASN A 448 11.35 25.96 15.33
C ASN A 448 11.74 26.11 16.82
N ILE A 449 11.11 25.35 17.70
CA ILE A 449 11.40 25.34 19.13
C ILE A 449 12.68 24.51 19.37
N PRO A 450 13.71 25.05 20.05
CA PRO A 450 15.01 24.38 20.20
C PRO A 450 14.91 22.94 20.74
N GLU A 451 14.07 22.74 21.76
CA GLU A 451 13.87 21.46 22.45
C GLU A 451 13.27 20.38 21.52
N GLU A 452 12.38 20.76 20.60
CA GLU A 452 11.72 19.83 19.68
C GLU A 452 12.51 19.60 18.39
N THR A 453 13.23 20.63 17.94
CA THR A 453 13.97 20.61 16.66
C THR A 453 15.25 19.79 16.73
N GLY A 454 15.90 19.68 17.90
CA GLY A 454 17.18 18.99 18.07
C GLY A 454 17.17 17.54 17.57
N PHE A 455 16.07 16.81 17.82
CA PHE A 455 15.92 15.42 17.37
C PHE A 455 15.97 15.28 15.85
N PHE A 456 15.25 16.14 15.13
CA PHE A 456 15.20 16.12 13.67
C PHE A 456 16.44 16.74 13.04
N TYR A 457 16.96 17.83 13.62
CA TYR A 457 18.12 18.54 13.10
C TYR A 457 19.37 17.66 13.07
N SER A 458 19.66 16.97 14.19
CA SER A 458 20.80 16.03 14.31
C SER A 458 20.75 14.88 13.29
N ARG A 459 19.55 14.51 12.83
CA ARG A 459 19.33 13.37 11.91
C ARG A 459 19.22 13.76 10.44
N LEU A 460 18.53 14.86 10.13
CA LEU A 460 18.24 15.27 8.76
C LEU A 460 19.25 16.26 8.18
N ASN A 461 19.91 17.05 9.03
CA ASN A 461 20.74 18.17 8.58
C ASN A 461 22.24 17.98 8.87
N VAL A 462 22.59 17.15 9.86
CA VAL A 462 23.97 16.98 10.32
C VAL A 462 24.59 15.67 9.82
N VAL A 463 25.85 15.74 9.39
CA VAL A 463 26.68 14.58 9.04
C VAL A 463 27.04 13.84 10.32
N PRO A 464 26.99 12.50 10.36
CA PRO A 464 26.85 11.57 9.22
C PRO A 464 25.43 11.02 8.98
N TRP A 465 24.45 11.40 9.79
CA TRP A 465 23.09 10.83 9.75
C TRP A 465 22.26 11.30 8.56
N LYS A 466 22.54 12.51 8.06
CA LYS A 466 21.85 13.12 6.92
C LYS A 466 21.64 12.15 5.75
N LEU A 467 22.70 11.47 5.28
CA LEU A 467 22.62 10.61 4.11
C LEU A 467 21.69 9.40 4.34
N LEU A 468 21.78 8.77 5.51
CA LEU A 468 20.92 7.66 5.87
C LEU A 468 19.45 8.10 5.98
N SER A 469 19.19 9.29 6.55
CA SER A 469 17.82 9.78 6.73
C SER A 469 17.13 10.06 5.40
N TRP A 470 17.82 10.67 4.45
CA TRP A 470 17.27 10.87 3.10
C TRP A 470 17.08 9.55 2.35
N THR A 471 17.95 8.56 2.59
CA THR A 471 17.79 7.21 2.03
C THR A 471 16.50 6.55 2.51
N VAL A 472 16.12 6.72 3.78
CA VAL A 472 14.83 6.24 4.31
C VAL A 472 13.65 6.82 3.54
N ILE A 473 13.64 8.13 3.33
CA ILE A 473 12.55 8.81 2.59
C ILE A 473 12.48 8.28 1.15
N VAL A 474 13.63 8.06 0.50
CA VAL A 474 13.66 7.50 -0.86
C VAL A 474 13.12 6.06 -0.89
N LEU A 475 13.56 5.21 0.02
CA LEU A 475 13.21 3.79 0.03
C LEU A 475 11.77 3.52 0.49
N ASN A 476 11.25 4.28 1.46
CA ASN A 476 9.91 4.08 2.01
C ASN A 476 8.83 4.85 1.26
N PHE A 477 9.18 5.92 0.53
CA PHE A 477 8.22 6.76 -0.17
C PHE A 477 8.50 6.89 -1.66
N PHE A 478 9.55 7.62 -2.07
CA PHE A 478 9.72 8.00 -3.48
C PHE A 478 9.83 6.80 -4.43
N LEU A 479 10.64 5.80 -4.06
CA LEU A 479 10.85 4.61 -4.88
C LEU A 479 9.57 3.77 -5.01
N PRO A 480 8.88 3.33 -3.93
CA PRO A 480 7.64 2.60 -4.06
C PRO A 480 6.51 3.41 -4.70
N PHE A 481 6.44 4.72 -4.45
CA PHE A 481 5.47 5.61 -5.09
C PHE A 481 5.63 5.63 -6.61
N LEU A 482 6.86 5.87 -7.11
CA LEU A 482 7.15 5.94 -8.55
C LEU A 482 6.95 4.59 -9.23
N LEU A 483 7.45 3.51 -8.60
CA LEU A 483 7.34 2.16 -9.14
C LEU A 483 5.89 1.68 -9.22
N LEU A 484 5.06 2.00 -8.22
CA LEU A 484 3.69 1.52 -8.15
C LEU A 484 2.66 2.51 -8.71
N LEU A 485 3.07 3.63 -9.30
CA LEU A 485 2.14 4.61 -9.88
C LEU A 485 1.26 3.99 -10.98
N GLY A 486 1.87 3.24 -11.90
CA GLY A 486 1.20 2.59 -13.02
C GLY A 486 0.27 1.43 -12.63
N ARG A 487 -0.88 1.29 -13.31
CA ARG A 487 -1.83 0.19 -13.08
C ARG A 487 -1.19 -1.20 -13.26
N TYR A 488 -0.47 -1.39 -14.36
CA TYR A 488 0.20 -2.67 -14.68
C TYR A 488 1.37 -2.97 -13.75
N ALA A 489 2.03 -1.92 -13.24
CA ALA A 489 3.16 -2.08 -12.34
C ALA A 489 2.76 -2.71 -11.00
N LYS A 490 1.54 -2.39 -10.52
CA LYS A 490 0.98 -2.96 -9.28
C LYS A 490 0.71 -4.46 -9.36
N ALA A 491 0.64 -5.07 -10.55
CA ALA A 491 0.47 -6.52 -10.73
C ALA A 491 1.78 -7.23 -11.14
N ASN A 492 2.83 -6.48 -11.45
CA ASN A 492 4.09 -7.04 -11.93
C ASN A 492 4.93 -7.54 -10.75
N ARG A 493 5.20 -8.86 -10.74
CA ARG A 493 5.96 -9.53 -9.68
C ARG A 493 7.36 -8.94 -9.44
N GLY A 494 8.06 -8.54 -10.51
CA GLY A 494 9.39 -7.95 -10.40
C GLY A 494 9.35 -6.56 -9.75
N ILE A 495 8.38 -5.73 -10.16
CA ILE A 495 8.21 -4.39 -9.59
C ILE A 495 7.77 -4.48 -8.12
N LEU A 496 6.82 -5.36 -7.82
CA LEU A 496 6.38 -5.62 -6.45
C LEU A 496 7.52 -6.14 -5.56
N PHE A 497 8.42 -6.97 -6.10
CA PHE A 497 9.61 -7.43 -5.38
C PHE A 497 10.52 -6.25 -5.02
N VAL A 498 10.92 -5.45 -6.01
CA VAL A 498 11.80 -4.29 -5.79
C VAL A 498 11.17 -3.29 -4.82
N ALA A 499 9.89 -2.94 -5.01
CA ALA A 499 9.18 -2.03 -4.12
C ALA A 499 9.13 -2.59 -2.68
N SER A 500 8.75 -3.85 -2.49
CA SER A 500 8.63 -4.45 -1.16
C SER A 500 9.98 -4.58 -0.47
N THR A 501 11.03 -4.98 -1.21
CA THR A 501 12.41 -5.02 -0.68
C THR A 501 12.86 -3.62 -0.26
N SER A 502 12.63 -2.60 -1.08
CA SER A 502 13.01 -1.23 -0.75
C SER A 502 12.36 -0.75 0.55
N ILE A 503 11.06 -1.00 0.73
CA ILE A 503 10.31 -0.61 1.93
C ILE A 503 10.85 -1.35 3.17
N THR A 504 11.05 -2.67 3.08
CA THR A 504 11.55 -3.45 4.22
C THR A 504 12.95 -3.00 4.66
N LEU A 505 13.86 -2.76 3.70
CA LEU A 505 15.18 -2.21 3.99
C LEU A 505 15.12 -0.78 4.51
N GLY A 506 14.27 0.06 3.92
CA GLY A 506 14.09 1.46 4.35
C GLY A 506 13.57 1.56 5.76
N PHE A 507 12.62 0.71 6.18
CA PHE A 507 12.18 0.62 7.57
C PHE A 507 13.25 0.08 8.53
N PHE A 508 14.12 -0.82 8.08
CA PHE A 508 15.25 -1.25 8.91
C PHE A 508 16.20 -0.08 9.18
N ILE A 509 16.54 0.68 8.14
CA ILE A 509 17.35 1.90 8.26
C ILE A 509 16.62 2.97 9.10
N GLU A 510 15.31 3.12 8.94
CA GLU A 510 14.52 4.04 9.75
C GLU A 510 14.62 3.71 11.24
N ARG A 511 14.45 2.43 11.62
CA ARG A 511 14.59 2.01 13.02
C ARG A 511 16.00 2.29 13.53
N PHE A 512 17.02 2.06 12.70
CA PHE A 512 18.40 2.42 13.02
C PHE A 512 18.57 3.93 13.30
N ILE A 513 18.01 4.80 12.46
CA ILE A 513 18.13 6.27 12.61
C ILE A 513 17.27 6.81 13.75
N LEU A 514 16.14 6.19 14.06
CA LEU A 514 15.33 6.62 15.19
C LEU A 514 16.04 6.31 16.52
N ILE A 515 16.74 5.17 16.61
CA ILE A 515 17.34 4.65 17.86
C ILE A 515 18.79 5.10 18.04
N VAL A 516 19.66 4.80 17.08
CA VAL A 516 21.12 4.86 17.28
C VAL A 516 21.64 6.28 17.55
N PRO A 517 21.21 7.36 16.85
CA PRO A 517 21.69 8.71 17.12
C PRO A 517 21.36 9.21 18.53
N SER A 518 20.34 8.65 19.19
CA SER A 518 20.02 8.97 20.58
C SER A 518 20.94 8.29 21.59
N ILE A 519 21.67 7.26 21.17
CA ILE A 519 22.53 6.44 22.03
C ILE A 519 24.02 6.64 21.70
N SER A 520 24.34 6.95 20.44
CA SER A 520 25.71 7.11 19.95
C SER A 520 25.83 8.20 18.89
N ALA A 521 26.89 9.01 19.00
CA ALA A 521 27.10 10.15 18.10
C ALA A 521 27.49 9.74 16.66
N LYS A 522 28.09 8.56 16.47
CA LYS A 522 28.57 8.07 15.16
C LYS A 522 27.85 6.80 14.73
N PRO A 523 27.50 6.65 13.44
CA PRO A 523 26.97 5.45 12.87
C PRO A 523 28.08 4.43 12.79
N SER A 524 27.86 3.28 13.39
CA SER A 524 28.79 2.18 13.34
C SER A 524 28.01 0.91 13.04
N PHE A 525 28.20 0.40 11.82
CA PHE A 525 27.55 -0.83 11.35
C PHE A 525 28.65 -1.75 10.82
N GLY A 526 29.06 -2.70 11.65
CA GLY A 526 30.11 -3.67 11.34
C GLY A 526 29.56 -5.06 11.11
N VAL A 527 30.47 -6.03 11.11
CA VAL A 527 30.16 -7.45 10.88
C VAL A 527 29.28 -8.00 12.01
N ILE A 528 29.53 -7.59 13.25
CA ILE A 528 28.74 -8.04 14.42
C ILE A 528 27.29 -7.59 14.27
N GLU A 529 27.03 -6.33 13.96
CA GLU A 529 25.69 -5.79 13.77
C GLU A 529 24.93 -6.51 12.65
N LEU A 530 25.60 -6.76 11.53
CA LEU A 530 25.04 -7.52 10.42
C LEU A 530 24.68 -8.95 10.82
N LEU A 531 25.57 -9.65 11.52
CA LEU A 531 25.35 -11.03 11.95
C LEU A 531 24.24 -11.14 13.00
N VAL A 532 24.15 -10.17 13.92
CA VAL A 532 23.02 -10.08 14.87
C VAL A 532 21.71 -9.88 14.11
N SER A 533 21.66 -8.99 13.12
CA SER A 533 20.47 -8.80 12.27
C SER A 533 20.08 -10.06 11.49
N ILE A 534 21.05 -10.77 10.92
CA ILE A 534 20.84 -12.07 10.26
C ILE A 534 20.33 -13.12 11.26
N GLY A 535 20.81 -13.06 12.50
CA GLY A 535 20.33 -13.85 13.64
C GLY A 535 18.86 -13.70 13.90
N PHE A 536 18.41 -12.45 14.08
CA PHE A 536 17.01 -12.14 14.31
C PHE A 536 16.12 -12.58 13.14
N LEU A 537 16.56 -12.39 11.90
CA LEU A 537 15.89 -12.94 10.72
C LEU A 537 15.80 -14.47 10.81
N GLY A 538 16.88 -15.16 11.14
CA GLY A 538 16.90 -16.62 11.32
C GLY A 538 15.94 -17.10 12.40
N VAL A 539 15.88 -16.41 13.55
CA VAL A 539 14.95 -16.69 14.65
C VAL A 539 13.50 -16.48 14.22
N PHE A 540 13.21 -15.38 13.53
CA PHE A 540 11.88 -15.08 12.99
C PHE A 540 11.43 -16.16 11.98
N LEU A 541 12.30 -16.57 11.06
CA LEU A 541 12.04 -17.63 10.08
C LEU A 541 11.86 -19.00 10.74
N CYS A 542 12.63 -19.31 11.80
CA CYS A 542 12.45 -20.51 12.62
C CYS A 542 11.08 -20.52 13.30
N GLY A 543 10.61 -19.38 13.82
CA GLY A 543 9.30 -19.25 14.43
C GLY A 543 8.17 -19.65 13.47
N ILE A 544 8.23 -19.16 12.23
CA ILE A 544 7.26 -19.48 11.17
C ILE A 544 7.14 -20.99 10.92
N TYR A 545 8.24 -21.74 11.05
CA TYR A 545 8.24 -23.20 10.88
C TYR A 545 7.42 -23.95 11.95
N VAL A 546 7.32 -23.40 13.16
CA VAL A 546 6.60 -24.04 14.29
C VAL A 546 5.09 -24.05 14.05
N LEU A 547 4.56 -23.09 13.29
CA LEU A 547 3.12 -22.87 13.08
C LEU A 547 2.45 -23.72 11.99
N ASP A 548 3.07 -24.80 11.52
CA ASP A 548 2.41 -25.71 10.57
C ASP A 548 1.06 -26.19 11.16
N LYS A 549 -0.04 -26.06 10.38
CA LYS A 549 -1.44 -26.24 10.81
C LYS A 549 -1.66 -27.55 11.58
N ARG A 550 -0.97 -28.62 11.17
CA ARG A 550 -1.06 -29.95 11.82
C ARG A 550 -0.42 -29.97 13.22
N LYS A 551 0.63 -29.19 13.42
CA LYS A 551 1.33 -29.07 14.71
C LYS A 551 0.60 -28.10 15.64
N PHE A 552 0.20 -26.93 15.16
CA PHE A 552 -0.48 -25.93 15.99
C PHE A 552 -1.79 -26.44 16.61
N LEU A 553 -2.65 -27.11 15.81
CA LEU A 553 -3.88 -27.71 16.32
C LEU A 553 -3.64 -28.85 17.32
N LYS A 554 -2.49 -29.54 17.24
CA LYS A 554 -2.08 -30.56 18.20
C LYS A 554 -1.65 -29.94 19.53
N TYR A 555 -0.94 -28.81 19.49
CA TYR A 555 -0.55 -28.03 20.69
C TYR A 555 -1.74 -27.38 21.39
N THR A 556 -2.77 -26.94 20.66
CA THR A 556 -3.97 -26.30 21.25
C THR A 556 -5.04 -27.27 21.75
N LYS A 557 -4.85 -28.60 21.58
CA LYS A 557 -5.74 -29.63 22.15
C LYS A 557 -5.35 -30.05 23.57
N VAL A 558 -4.21 -29.58 24.07
CA VAL A 558 -3.62 -29.96 25.37
C VAL A 558 -3.86 -28.90 26.46
N ILE A 559 -4.54 -27.79 26.12
CA ILE A 559 -4.91 -26.69 27.03
C ILE A 559 -6.34 -26.25 26.69
#